data_AF-A0A420G2V2-F1
#
_entry.id   AF-A0A420G2V2-F1
#
_cell.length_a   1.000
_cell.length_b   1.000
_cell.length_c   1.000
_cell.angle_alpha   90.00
_cell.angle_beta   90.00
_cell.angle_gamma   90.00
#
_symmetry.space_group_name_H-M   'P 1'
#
loop_
_entity.id
_entity.type
_entity.pdbx_description
1 polymer ?
#
loop_
_entity_poly.entity_id
_entity_poly.type
_entity_poly.pdbx_seq_one_letter_code
_entity_poly.pdbx_strand_id
1 'polypeptide(L)'
;MDIGHNFDPNKPSTLNELRKVKRIIEAQVGTGYFNKNRSPYEIHKLVCIILGTYVKPKNLMKILEDLLNRSDELKLIRKESKYGFVYLSKSYAG
;
A
#
# COMPACT_ATOMS: atom_id res chain seq x y z
N MET A 1 -2.40 28.66 0.82
CA MET A 1 -3.58 27.84 0.54
C MET A 1 -3.62 26.73 1.57
N ASP A 2 -4.41 26.93 2.63
CA ASP A 2 -4.70 25.89 3.62
C ASP A 2 -5.60 24.82 2.98
N ILE A 3 -5.01 23.69 2.64
CA ILE A 3 -5.76 22.49 2.27
C ILE A 3 -6.26 21.90 3.59
N GLY A 4 -7.41 22.39 4.04
CA GLY A 4 -8.08 21.92 5.25
C GLY A 4 -8.21 20.41 5.24
N HIS A 5 -7.62 19.78 6.26
CA HIS A 5 -7.75 18.37 6.58
C HIS A 5 -9.21 18.07 6.94
N ASN A 6 -10.06 17.84 5.94
CA ASN A 6 -11.36 17.23 6.15
C ASN A 6 -11.19 15.70 6.28
N PHE A 7 -10.40 15.29 7.29
CA PHE A 7 -10.22 13.89 7.63
C PHE A 7 -11.29 13.49 8.63
N ASP A 8 -12.33 12.81 8.14
CA ASP A 8 -13.35 12.19 8.98
C ASP A 8 -12.93 10.73 9.30
N PRO A 9 -12.52 10.43 10.55
CA PRO A 9 -12.13 9.08 10.96
C PRO A 9 -13.29 8.09 10.95
N ASN A 10 -14.54 8.55 10.87
CA ASN A 10 -15.75 7.73 10.87
C ASN A 10 -16.33 7.48 9.46
N LYS A 11 -15.90 8.24 8.44
CA LYS A 11 -16.36 8.00 7.07
C LYS A 11 -15.97 6.59 6.59
N PRO A 12 -16.92 5.75 6.16
CA PRO A 12 -16.59 4.44 5.62
C PRO A 12 -15.71 4.61 4.38
N SER A 13 -14.67 3.79 4.29
CA SER A 13 -13.80 3.74 3.13
C SER A 13 -14.64 3.44 1.91
N THR A 14 -14.71 4.36 0.97
CA THR A 14 -15.49 4.12 -0.25
C THR A 14 -14.78 3.05 -1.07
N LEU A 15 -15.54 2.22 -1.80
CA LEU A 15 -14.99 1.27 -2.76
C LEU A 15 -14.03 1.95 -3.75
N ASN A 16 -14.27 3.23 -4.05
CA ASN A 16 -13.41 4.07 -4.86
C ASN A 16 -12.03 4.31 -4.22
N GLU A 17 -11.96 4.58 -2.92
CA GLU A 17 -10.69 4.75 -2.20
C GLU A 17 -9.85 3.47 -2.26
N LEU A 18 -10.45 2.30 -1.97
CA LEU A 18 -9.76 1.01 -2.04
C LEU A 18 -9.23 0.73 -3.45
N ARG A 19 -10.01 1.03 -4.50
CA ARG A 19 -9.58 0.92 -5.90
C ARG A 19 -8.40 1.83 -6.23
N LYS A 20 -8.41 3.08 -5.74
CA LYS A 20 -7.31 4.02 -5.94
C LYS A 20 -6.03 3.55 -5.24
N VAL A 21 -6.12 3.13 -3.98
CA VAL A 21 -5.00 2.57 -3.22
C VAL A 21 -4.41 1.36 -3.94
N LYS A 22 -5.27 0.43 -4.39
CA LYS A 22 -4.84 -0.75 -5.16
C LYS A 22 -4.06 -0.37 -6.42
N ARG A 23 -4.60 0.51 -7.25
CA ARG A 23 -3.94 0.96 -8.49
C ARG A 23 -2.58 1.61 -8.21
N ILE A 24 -2.48 2.41 -7.15
CA ILE A 24 -1.20 3.02 -6.75
C ILE A 24 -0.18 1.93 -6.41
N ILE A 25 -0.56 0.97 -5.56
CA ILE A 25 0.38 -0.07 -5.14
C ILE A 25 0.79 -0.95 -6.33
N GLU A 26 -0.15 -1.36 -7.19
CA GLU A 26 0.15 -2.12 -8.40
C GLU A 26 1.11 -1.37 -9.33
N ALA A 27 0.88 -0.06 -9.54
CA ALA A 27 1.79 0.77 -10.32
C ALA A 27 3.19 0.80 -9.68
N GLN A 28 3.28 0.91 -8.35
CA GLN A 28 4.55 0.92 -7.63
C GLN A 28 5.28 -0.44 -7.66
N VAL A 29 4.54 -1.55 -7.82
CA VAL A 29 5.17 -2.85 -8.11
C VAL A 29 5.83 -2.81 -9.49
N GLY A 30 5.15 -2.28 -10.50
CA GLY A 30 5.69 -2.13 -11.86
C GLY A 30 6.88 -1.17 -11.98
N THR A 31 6.97 -0.13 -11.14
CA THR A 31 8.11 0.81 -11.12
C THR A 31 9.33 0.26 -10.36
N GLY A 32 9.20 -0.89 -9.70
CA GLY A 32 10.28 -1.49 -8.90
C GLY A 32 10.42 -0.90 -7.48
N TYR A 33 9.43 -0.15 -6.98
CA TYR A 33 9.44 0.36 -5.59
C TYR A 33 9.58 -0.78 -4.57
N PHE A 34 8.96 -1.93 -4.86
CA PHE A 34 8.97 -3.15 -4.05
C PHE A 34 10.18 -4.07 -4.33
N ASN A 35 11.17 -3.63 -5.10
CA ASN A 35 12.43 -4.38 -5.29
C ASN A 35 13.33 -4.36 -4.04
N LYS A 36 12.98 -3.53 -3.06
CA LYS A 36 13.62 -3.46 -1.74
C LYS A 36 12.57 -3.74 -0.67
N ASN A 37 13.03 -4.12 0.53
CA ASN A 37 12.17 -4.30 1.68
C ASN A 37 11.40 -3.00 1.99
N ARG A 38 10.07 -3.03 1.87
CA ARG A 38 9.20 -1.90 2.24
C ARG A 38 8.36 -2.20 3.45
N SER A 39 8.48 -1.38 4.48
CA SER A 39 7.62 -1.47 5.65
C SER A 39 6.19 -0.98 5.33
N PRO A 40 5.16 -1.46 6.06
CA PRO A 40 3.81 -0.92 5.96
C PRO A 40 3.75 0.61 6.08
N TYR A 41 4.60 1.19 6.93
CA TYR A 41 4.68 2.63 7.15
C TYR A 41 5.17 3.38 5.91
N GLU A 42 6.24 2.91 5.27
CA GLU A 42 6.74 3.52 4.03
C GLU A 42 5.70 3.47 2.90
N ILE A 43 5.03 2.32 2.76
CA ILE A 43 3.98 2.12 1.75
C ILE A 43 2.80 3.06 2.05
N HIS A 44 2.38 3.14 3.32
CA HIS A 44 1.30 4.02 3.76
C HIS A 44 1.60 5.49 3.47
N LYS A 45 2.79 5.94 3.84
CA LYS A 45 3.26 7.30 3.59
C LYS A 45 3.25 7.62 2.09
N LEU A 46 3.77 6.73 1.26
CA LEU A 46 3.76 6.90 -0.20
C LEU A 46 2.34 7.03 -0.75
N VAL A 47 1.44 6.13 -0.35
CA VAL A 47 0.04 6.16 -0.81
C VAL A 47 -0.65 7.46 -0.39
N CYS A 48 -0.44 7.93 0.85
CA CYS A 48 -1.02 9.19 1.32
C CYS A 48 -0.48 10.40 0.54
N ILE A 49 0.83 10.41 0.24
CA ILE A 49 1.45 11.46 -0.58
C ILE A 49 0.85 11.48 -1.99
N ILE A 50 0.76 10.32 -2.65
CA ILE A 50 0.24 10.23 -4.03
C ILE A 50 -1.25 10.62 -4.09
N LEU A 51 -2.05 10.25 -3.08
CA LEU A 51 -3.47 10.60 -3.04
C LEU A 51 -3.73 12.03 -2.56
N GLY A 52 -2.75 12.69 -1.96
CA GLY A 52 -2.93 13.99 -1.29
C GLY A 52 -3.91 13.93 -0.11
N THR A 53 -4.16 12.75 0.45
CA THR A 53 -5.08 12.57 1.58
C THR A 53 -4.69 11.36 2.43
N TYR A 54 -5.08 11.38 3.69
CA TYR A 54 -4.81 10.28 4.62
C TYR A 54 -5.68 9.07 4.28
N VAL A 55 -5.03 7.91 4.10
CA VAL A 55 -5.69 6.62 3.94
C VAL A 55 -5.71 5.89 5.27
N LYS A 56 -6.83 5.27 5.64
CA LYS A 56 -6.89 4.48 6.88
C LYS A 56 -5.96 3.25 6.78
N PRO A 57 -5.10 2.98 7.78
CA PRO A 57 -4.18 1.84 7.74
C PRO A 57 -4.87 0.50 7.43
N LYS A 58 -6.09 0.27 7.96
CA LYS A 58 -6.89 -0.92 7.66
C LYS A 58 -7.17 -1.13 6.17
N ASN A 59 -7.35 -0.04 5.42
CA ASN A 59 -7.61 -0.10 3.98
C ASN A 59 -6.36 -0.53 3.24
N LEU A 60 -5.22 0.04 3.61
CA LEU A 60 -3.93 -0.36 3.07
C LEU A 60 -3.66 -1.83 3.36
N MET A 61 -3.84 -2.27 4.61
CA MET A 61 -3.60 -3.66 5.00
C MET A 61 -4.47 -4.63 4.20
N LYS A 62 -5.76 -4.32 4.02
CA LYS A 62 -6.66 -5.14 3.18
C LYS A 62 -6.13 -5.29 1.74
N ILE A 63 -5.67 -4.20 1.13
CA ILE A 63 -5.10 -4.27 -0.22
C ILE A 63 -3.78 -5.05 -0.24
N LEU A 64 -2.92 -4.88 0.76
CA LEU A 64 -1.68 -5.65 0.86
C LEU A 64 -1.98 -7.15 1.01
N GLU A 65 -2.95 -7.53 1.85
CA GLU A 65 -3.40 -8.92 1.99
C GLU A 65 -3.94 -9.49 0.66
N ASP A 66 -4.75 -8.73 -0.07
CA ASP A 66 -5.21 -9.12 -1.40
C ASP A 66 -4.02 -9.39 -2.35
N LEU A 67 -2.99 -8.52 -2.33
CA LEU A 67 -1.79 -8.66 -3.16
C LEU A 67 -0.89 -9.82 -2.75
N LEU A 68 -0.84 -10.19 -1.46
CA LEU A 68 -0.13 -11.38 -0.98
C LEU A 68 -0.77 -12.68 -1.52
N ASN A 69 -2.09 -12.67 -1.66
CA ASN A 69 -2.88 -13.83 -2.10
C ASN A 69 -2.97 -13.99 -3.63
N ARG A 70 -2.38 -13.07 -4.41
CA ARG A 70 -2.33 -13.18 -5.88
C ARG A 70 -1.46 -14.33 -6.36
N SER A 71 -1.66 -14.73 -7.61
CA SER A 71 -0.87 -15.72 -8.33
C SER A 71 -0.05 -15.14 -9.49
N ASP A 72 -0.23 -13.86 -9.81
CA ASP A 72 0.41 -13.17 -10.94
C ASP A 72 1.71 -12.41 -10.55
N GLU A 73 2.28 -11.70 -11.52
CA GLU A 73 3.51 -10.89 -11.39
C GLU A 73 3.41 -9.74 -10.39
N LEU A 74 2.19 -9.31 -10.04
CA LEU A 74 1.93 -8.26 -9.06
C LEU A 74 1.86 -8.81 -7.63
N LYS A 75 2.04 -10.11 -7.46
CA LYS A 75 2.07 -10.75 -6.14
C LYS A 75 3.19 -10.17 -5.29
N LEU A 76 2.83 -9.74 -4.09
CA LEU A 76 3.78 -9.37 -3.05
C LEU A 76 4.14 -10.58 -2.18
N ILE A 77 5.30 -10.50 -1.54
CA ILE A 77 5.76 -11.42 -0.50
C ILE A 77 5.94 -10.62 0.78
N ARG A 78 5.48 -11.19 1.89
CA ARG A 78 5.72 -10.67 3.23
C ARG A 78 6.91 -11.41 3.85
N LYS A 79 7.93 -10.68 4.28
CA LYS A 79 9.08 -11.21 5.03
C LYS A 79 9.10 -10.62 6.42
N GLU A 80 9.50 -11.43 7.40
CA GLU A 80 9.77 -10.94 8.76
C GLU A 80 11.04 -10.08 8.78
N SER A 81 11.04 -9.10 9.66
CA SER A 81 12.13 -8.16 9.90
C SER A 81 12.23 -7.87 11.39
N LYS A 82 13.36 -7.36 11.84
CA LYS A 82 13.61 -6.98 13.25
C LYS A 82 12.52 -6.07 13.84
N TYR A 83 11.83 -5.31 13.00
CA TYR A 83 10.81 -4.33 13.39
C TYR A 83 9.38 -4.72 12.96
N GLY A 84 9.14 -5.98 12.61
CA GLY A 84 7.83 -6.48 12.18
C GLY A 84 7.89 -7.13 10.81
N PHE A 85 7.14 -6.59 9.84
CA PHE A 85 7.05 -7.17 8.50
C PHE A 85 7.44 -6.16 7.41
N VAL A 86 8.01 -6.68 6.34
CA VAL A 86 8.30 -5.94 5.10
C VAL A 86 7.71 -6.65 3.90
N TYR A 87 7.43 -5.89 2.86
CA TYR A 87 6.84 -6.35 1.62
C TYR A 87 7.83 -6.18 0.47
N LEU A 88 7.90 -7.19 -0.40
CA LEU A 88 8.66 -7.17 -1.66
C LEU A 88 7.84 -7.74 -2.80
N SER A 89 8.19 -7.39 -4.02
CA SER A 89 7.64 -8.02 -5.22
C SER A 89 8.20 -9.45 -5.35
N LYS A 90 7.34 -10.43 -5.70
CA LYS A 90 7.76 -11.83 -5.88
C LYS A 90 8.86 -11.96 -6.91
N SER A 91 8.79 -11.19 -7.99
CA SER A 91 9.76 -11.20 -9.08
C SER A 91 11.18 -10.81 -8.65
N TYR A 92 11.35 -10.17 -7.48
CA TYR A 92 12.63 -9.70 -6.96
C TYR A 92 12.99 -10.33 -5.61
N ALA A 93 12.29 -11.38 -5.20
CA ALA A 93 12.57 -12.11 -3.96
C ALA A 93 13.63 -13.22 -4.12
N GLY A 94 14.22 -13.33 -5.32
CA GLY A 94 15.31 -14.26 -5.67
C GLY A 94 16.59 -14.00 -4.90
#